data_AF-A0A2D7IHQ0-F1
#
_entry.id   AF-A0A2D7IHQ0-F1
#
_cell.length_a   1.000
_cell.length_b   1.000
_cell.length_c   1.000
_cell.angle_alpha   90.00
_cell.angle_beta   90.00
_cell.angle_gamma   90.00
#
_symmetry.space_group_name_H-M   'P 1'
#
loop_
_entity.id
_entity.type
_entity.pdbx_description
1 polymer ?
#
loop_
_entity_poly.entity_id
_entity_poly.type
_entity_poly.pdbx_seq_one_letter_code
_entity_poly.pdbx_strand_id
1 'polypeptide(L)'
;MFKEYKTNDLITIKLSNGEELLCKFLSTNEGYVEVEKGLVLMQGPQGIALGTFFSTANPEKAIKIASNNITAIAEINPKLKDQYNNVFSKIKTTAKPNIIV
;
A
#
# COMPACT_ATOMS: atom_id res chain seq x y z
N MET A 1 -1.01 16.41 -14.11
CA MET A 1 0.17 15.62 -13.71
C MET A 1 0.26 15.72 -12.19
N PHE A 2 0.17 14.61 -11.46
CA PHE A 2 0.18 14.57 -9.99
C PHE A 2 1.56 15.04 -9.51
N LYS A 3 1.67 16.33 -9.18
CA LYS A 3 2.92 16.96 -8.79
C LYS A 3 3.14 16.73 -7.29
N GLU A 4 4.34 16.23 -6.95
CA GLU A 4 4.99 16.25 -5.62
C GLU A 4 4.79 15.08 -4.64
N TYR A 5 4.95 13.83 -5.10
CA TYR A 5 5.30 12.72 -4.20
C TYR A 5 6.78 12.35 -4.32
N LYS A 6 7.43 12.06 -3.19
CA LYS A 6 8.82 11.59 -3.15
C LYS A 6 8.85 10.07 -3.16
N THR A 7 9.90 9.51 -3.75
CA THR A 7 10.14 8.06 -3.71
C THR A 7 10.08 7.55 -2.27
N ASN A 8 9.34 6.47 -2.05
CA ASN A 8 8.97 5.85 -0.77
C ASN A 8 7.85 6.53 0.03
N ASP A 9 7.23 7.61 -0.45
CA ASP A 9 6.07 8.19 0.22
C ASP A 9 4.90 7.20 0.24
N LEU A 10 4.21 7.13 1.38
CA LEU A 10 3.00 6.34 1.52
C LEU A 10 1.81 7.14 1.00
N ILE A 11 1.26 6.66 -0.10
CA ILE A 11 0.13 7.29 -0.77
C ILE A 11 -1.05 6.32 -0.81
N THR A 12 -2.23 6.90 -1.01
CA THR A 12 -3.43 6.16 -1.37
C THR A 12 -3.89 6.59 -2.76
N ILE A 13 -4.33 5.62 -3.57
CA ILE A 13 -4.78 5.79 -4.94
C ILE A 13 -6.21 5.29 -5.03
N LYS A 14 -7.12 6.15 -5.50
CA LYS A 14 -8.48 5.75 -5.88
C LYS A 14 -8.47 5.35 -7.35
N LEU A 15 -8.73 4.09 -7.64
CA LEU A 15 -8.83 3.58 -9.00
C LEU A 15 -10.22 3.87 -9.59
N SER A 16 -10.32 3.92 -10.91
CA SER A 16 -11.56 4.18 -11.65
C SER A 16 -12.67 3.16 -11.40
N ASN A 17 -12.32 1.95 -10.95
CA ASN A 17 -13.27 0.91 -10.54
C ASN A 17 -13.75 1.06 -9.08
N GLY A 18 -13.32 2.10 -8.36
CA GLY A 18 -13.72 2.37 -6.99
C GLY A 18 -12.83 1.72 -5.91
N GLU A 19 -11.84 0.91 -6.29
CA GLU A 19 -10.88 0.35 -5.32
C GLU A 19 -9.96 1.44 -4.74
N GLU A 20 -9.59 1.27 -3.48
CA GLU A 20 -8.61 2.13 -2.80
C GLU A 20 -7.33 1.33 -2.54
N LEU A 21 -6.25 1.75 -3.18
CA LEU A 21 -4.94 1.16 -3.10
C LEU A 21 -4.05 2.00 -2.19
N LEU A 22 -3.53 1.37 -1.13
CA LEU A 22 -2.49 1.91 -0.27
C LEU A 22 -1.16 1.33 -0.74
N CYS A 23 -0.18 2.19 -1.02
CA CYS A 23 1.09 1.73 -1.57
C CYS A 23 2.22 2.74 -1.30
N LYS A 24 3.46 2.31 -1.54
CA LYS A 24 4.59 3.23 -1.61
C LYS A 24 4.80 3.72 -3.03
N PHE A 25 4.89 5.04 -3.17
CA PHE A 25 5.23 5.69 -4.42
C PHE A 25 6.68 5.44 -4.80
N LEU A 26 6.97 5.12 -6.06
CA LEU A 26 8.34 5.03 -6.57
C LEU A 26 8.63 6.16 -7.56
N SER A 27 7.85 6.22 -8.64
CA SER A 27 8.04 7.17 -9.73
C SER A 27 6.75 7.38 -10.54
N THR A 28 6.72 8.45 -11.34
CA THR A 28 5.72 8.65 -12.38
C THR A 28 6.40 8.72 -13.74
N ASN A 29 5.79 8.12 -14.76
CA ASN A 29 6.22 8.18 -16.15
C ASN A 29 5.02 8.59 -17.05
N GLU A 30 5.24 8.85 -18.34
CA GLU A 30 4.24 9.43 -19.29
C GLU A 30 2.96 8.59 -19.53
N GLY A 31 2.79 7.45 -18.84
CA GLY A 31 1.54 6.69 -18.86
C GLY A 31 1.29 5.83 -17.62
N TYR A 32 2.23 5.79 -16.67
CA TYR A 32 2.16 4.89 -15.53
C TYR A 32 2.66 5.55 -14.25
N VAL A 33 2.07 5.12 -13.13
CA VAL A 33 2.61 5.34 -11.79
C VAL A 33 3.22 4.03 -11.32
N GLU A 34 4.49 4.08 -10.92
CA GLU A 34 5.19 2.95 -10.33
C GLU A 34 5.05 2.98 -8.81
N VAL A 35 4.58 1.85 -8.27
CA VAL A 35 4.35 1.69 -6.83
C VAL A 35 4.87 0.34 -6.37
N GLU A 36 5.12 0.20 -5.07
CA GLU A 36 5.42 -1.10 -4.44
C GLU A 36 4.51 -1.33 -3.23
N LYS A 37 4.48 -2.59 -2.78
CA LYS A 37 3.80 -2.98 -1.52
C LYS A 37 2.32 -2.59 -1.49
N GLY A 38 1.62 -2.81 -2.60
CA GLY A 38 0.21 -2.46 -2.75
C GLY A 38 -0.73 -3.30 -1.90
N LEU A 39 -1.55 -2.64 -1.08
CA LEU A 39 -2.68 -3.22 -0.35
C LEU A 39 -3.98 -2.53 -0.77
N VAL A 40 -5.06 -3.28 -0.91
CA VAL A 40 -6.39 -2.73 -1.16
C VAL A 40 -7.23 -2.71 0.10
N LEU A 41 -8.07 -1.67 0.20
CA LEU A 41 -9.04 -1.55 1.25
C LEU A 41 -10.31 -2.32 0.90
N MET A 42 -10.66 -3.31 1.72
CA MET A 42 -11.85 -4.15 1.56
C MET A 42 -12.82 -3.91 2.72
N GLN A 43 -14.10 -3.69 2.43
CA GLN A 43 -15.14 -3.58 3.46
C GLN A 43 -15.69 -4.97 3.74
N GLY A 44 -15.41 -5.51 4.93
CA GLY A 44 -15.94 -6.79 5.40
C GLY A 44 -17.06 -6.62 6.44
N PRO A 45 -17.72 -7.70 6.86
CA PRO A 45 -18.80 -7.67 7.86
C PRO A 45 -18.37 -7.10 9.23
N GLN A 46 -17.08 -7.22 9.56
CA GLN A 46 -16.48 -6.72 10.80
C GLN A 46 -15.77 -5.37 10.64
N GLY A 47 -15.92 -4.72 9.49
CA GLY A 47 -15.31 -3.44 9.17
C GLY A 47 -14.22 -3.52 8.10
N ILE A 48 -13.29 -2.57 8.15
CA ILE A 48 -12.25 -2.39 7.13
C ILE A 48 -11.16 -3.46 7.28
N ALA A 49 -10.81 -4.12 6.17
CA ALA A 49 -9.70 -5.05 6.05
C ALA A 49 -8.72 -4.60 4.95
N LEU A 50 -7.45 -5.00 5.07
CA LEU A 50 -6.43 -4.79 4.06
C LEU A 50 -6.13 -6.12 3.35
N GLY A 51 -6.28 -6.14 2.03
CA GLY A 51 -5.97 -7.28 1.16
C GLY A 51 -4.77 -6.98 0.25
N THR A 52 -4.13 -8.01 -0.30
CA THR A 52 -3.08 -7.82 -1.31
C THR A 52 -3.69 -7.28 -2.60
N PHE A 53 -3.18 -6.16 -3.11
CA PHE A 53 -3.70 -5.54 -4.33
C PHE A 53 -3.60 -6.45 -5.56
N PHE A 54 -2.42 -7.07 -5.77
CA PHE A 54 -2.15 -7.87 -6.95
C PHE A 54 -1.51 -9.20 -6.54
N SER A 55 -2.33 -10.12 -6.04
CA SER A 55 -1.89 -11.38 -5.39
C SER A 55 -1.07 -12.30 -6.30
N THR A 56 -1.24 -12.20 -7.62
CA THR A 56 -0.47 -12.98 -8.61
C THR A 56 0.83 -12.31 -9.05
N ALA A 57 1.07 -11.05 -8.65
CA ALA A 57 2.29 -10.31 -8.98
C ALA A 57 3.38 -10.56 -7.93
N ASN A 58 4.65 -10.40 -8.32
CA ASN A 58 5.75 -10.51 -7.37
C ASN A 58 5.75 -9.30 -6.41
N PRO A 59 5.63 -9.52 -5.08
CA PRO A 59 5.51 -8.44 -4.10
C PRO A 59 6.80 -7.61 -3.91
N GLU A 60 7.95 -8.11 -4.37
CA GLU A 60 9.25 -7.42 -4.28
C GLU A 60 9.56 -6.54 -5.50
N LYS A 61 8.70 -6.58 -6.53
CA LYS A 61 8.88 -5.79 -7.75
C LYS A 61 7.89 -4.64 -7.82
N ALA A 62 8.30 -3.58 -8.53
CA ALA A 62 7.43 -2.46 -8.82
C ALA A 62 6.21 -2.89 -9.66
N ILE A 63 5.06 -2.36 -9.30
CA ILE A 63 3.79 -2.50 -10.01
C ILE A 63 3.56 -1.22 -10.80
N LYS A 64 3.28 -1.36 -12.10
CA LYS A 64 2.96 -0.25 -13.00
C LYS A 64 1.46 -0.11 -13.12
N ILE A 65 0.92 1.00 -12.65
CA ILE A 65 -0.52 1.31 -12.74
C ILE A 65 -0.70 2.32 -13.86
N ALA A 66 -1.57 2.02 -14.83
CA ALA A 66 -1.88 2.94 -15.90
C ALA A 66 -2.50 4.22 -15.33
N SER A 67 -1.92 5.38 -15.66
CA SER A 67 -2.34 6.67 -15.10
C SER A 67 -3.80 7.01 -15.47
N ASN A 68 -4.28 6.51 -16.61
CA ASN A 68 -5.67 6.68 -17.05
C ASN A 68 -6.70 5.94 -16.17
N ASN A 69 -6.26 4.97 -15.36
CA ASN A 69 -7.12 4.24 -14.43
C ASN A 69 -7.12 4.85 -13.02
N ILE A 70 -6.38 5.94 -12.81
CA ILE A 70 -6.28 6.61 -11.52
C ILE A 70 -7.26 7.79 -11.51
N THR A 71 -8.20 7.75 -10.56
CA THR A 71 -9.16 8.84 -10.35
C THR A 71 -8.61 9.91 -9.41
N ALA A 72 -7.91 9.49 -8.35
CA ALA A 72 -7.31 10.40 -7.38
C ALA A 72 -6.09 9.78 -6.70
N ILE A 73 -5.19 10.63 -6.21
CA ILE A 73 -4.06 10.26 -5.35
C ILE A 73 -4.05 11.21 -4.15
N ALA A 74 -3.81 10.70 -2.95
CA ALA A 74 -3.73 11.48 -1.72
C ALA A 74 -2.72 10.87 -0.74
N GLU A 75 -2.37 11.63 0.31
CA GLU A 75 -1.65 11.08 1.45
C GLU A 75 -2.51 10.07 2.22
N ILE A 76 -1.86 9.04 2.76
CA ILE A 76 -2.53 8.01 3.56
C ILE A 76 -3.07 8.57 4.88
N ASN A 77 -4.26 8.15 5.30
CA ASN A 77 -4.79 8.47 6.63
C ASN A 77 -3.87 7.87 7.72
N PRO A 78 -3.48 8.63 8.76
CA PRO A 78 -2.63 8.14 9.85
C PRO A 78 -3.09 6.80 10.45
N LYS A 79 -4.40 6.60 10.64
CA LYS A 79 -4.96 5.33 11.18
C LYS A 79 -4.73 4.12 10.28
N LEU A 80 -4.69 4.33 8.97
CA LEU A 80 -4.43 3.28 7.99
C LEU A 80 -2.92 3.10 7.75
N LYS A 81 -2.13 4.16 7.95
CA LYS A 81 -0.67 4.14 7.86
C LYS A 81 -0.06 3.15 8.84
N ASP A 82 -0.53 3.14 10.09
CA ASP A 82 -0.06 2.19 11.10
C ASP A 82 -0.40 0.74 10.71
N GLN A 83 -1.62 0.49 10.23
CA GLN A 83 -2.04 -0.85 9.78
C GLN A 83 -1.22 -1.32 8.58
N TYR A 84 -1.02 -0.46 7.59
CA TYR A 84 -0.16 -0.73 6.43
C TYR A 84 1.27 -1.09 6.88
N ASN A 85 1.85 -0.28 7.77
CA ASN A 85 3.19 -0.53 8.29
C ASN A 85 3.28 -1.84 9.06
N ASN A 86 2.26 -2.22 9.82
CA ASN A 86 2.23 -3.50 10.54
C ASN A 86 2.25 -4.71 9.59
N VAL A 87 1.59 -4.62 8.42
CA VAL A 87 1.60 -5.72 7.42
C VAL A 87 3.01 -5.93 6.83
N PHE A 88 3.75 -4.84 6.57
CA PHE A 88 5.09 -4.90 5.99
C PHE A 88 6.23 -4.81 7.01
N SER A 89 5.89 -4.65 8.28
CA SER A 89 6.82 -4.72 9.41
C SER A 89 7.28 -6.17 9.53
N LYS A 90 8.59 -6.39 9.35
CA LYS A 90 9.21 -7.63 9.82
C LYS A 90 8.99 -7.65 11.33
N ILE A 91 8.02 -8.41 11.80
CA ILE A 91 7.89 -8.72 13.23
C ILE A 91 9.26 -9.28 13.64
N LYS A 92 10.07 -8.46 14.33
CA LYS A 92 11.10 -8.99 15.21
C LYS A 92 10.31 -9.81 16.21
N THR A 93 10.35 -11.12 16.04
CA THR A 93 9.87 -12.09 17.02
C THR A 93 10.25 -11.59 18.40
N THR A 94 9.26 -11.36 19.25
CA THR A 94 9.46 -11.14 20.68
C THR A 94 10.49 -12.13 21.18
N ALA A 95 11.56 -11.64 21.79
CA ALA A 95 12.56 -12.49 22.42
C ALA A 95 11.82 -13.50 23.31
N LYS A 96 12.13 -14.79 23.13
CA LYS A 96 11.64 -15.88 23.99
C LYS A 96 11.68 -15.41 25.44
N PRO A 97 10.59 -15.50 26.23
CA PRO A 97 10.70 -15.26 27.65
C PRO A 97 11.68 -16.30 28.20
N ASN A 98 12.80 -15.85 28.77
CA ASN A 98 13.66 -16.72 29.56
C ASN A 98 12.83 -17.13 30.77
N ILE A 99 12.38 -18.38 30.78
CA ILE A 99 11.86 -19.02 31.98
C ILE A 99 13.06 -19.11 32.91
N ILE A 100 13.06 -18.29 33.96
CA ILE A 100 13.99 -18.44 35.07
C ILE A 100 13.49 -19.68 35.82
N VAL A 101 14.25 -20.78 35.74
CA VAL A 101 14.08 -21.97 36.56
C VAL A 101 15.12 -21.91 37.68
#